data_AF-A0A347WF32-F1
#
_entry.id   AF-A0A347WF32-F1
#
_cell.length_a   1.000
_cell.length_b   1.000
_cell.length_c   1.000
_cell.angle_alpha   90.00
_cell.angle_beta   90.00
_cell.angle_gamma   90.00
#
_symmetry.space_group_name_H-M   'P 1'
#
loop_
_entity.id
_entity.type
_entity.pdbx_description
1 polymer ?
#
loop_
_entity_poly.entity_id
_entity_poly.type
_entity_poly.pdbx_seq_one_letter_code
_entity_poly.pdbx_strand_id
1 'polypeptide(L)'
;MSSFMRPQDAAGWATLVLAVIIILLGLPLVYMGAELAALGGSWYYVICGLAVTLSGVLMALGRVAGALLYLAACAFTWLWALWEVGLDGWGLLPRVFGPSLIAIAVLLCMPVLKRAEAAHSPSARKVA
;
A
#
# COMPACT_ATOMS: atom_id res chain seq x y z
N MET A 1 -9.99 11.61 -19.99
CA MET A 1 -10.15 11.02 -18.65
C MET A 1 -8.99 10.06 -18.39
N SER A 2 -7.79 10.56 -18.09
CA SER A 2 -6.70 9.71 -17.60
C SER A 2 -6.46 10.10 -16.14
N SER A 3 -7.09 9.39 -15.21
CA SER A 3 -6.98 9.59 -13.76
C SER A 3 -5.67 9.05 -13.17
N PHE A 4 -4.75 8.57 -14.01
CA PHE A 4 -3.44 8.07 -13.61
C PHE A 4 -2.46 9.21 -13.37
N MET A 5 -1.61 9.05 -12.36
CA MET A 5 -0.46 9.91 -12.13
C MET A 5 0.40 9.95 -13.40
N ARG A 6 0.68 11.16 -13.89
CA ARG A 6 1.64 11.37 -14.99
C ARG A 6 3.00 11.74 -14.39
N PRO A 7 3.96 10.80 -14.36
CA PRO A 7 5.28 11.10 -13.81
C PRO A 7 6.02 12.09 -14.71
N GLN A 8 6.47 13.21 -14.13
CA GLN A 8 7.24 14.26 -14.84
C GLN A 8 8.71 14.29 -14.40
N ASP A 9 9.02 13.71 -13.24
CA ASP A 9 10.33 13.64 -12.61
C ASP A 9 10.63 12.20 -12.14
N ALA A 10 11.88 11.97 -11.74
CA ALA A 10 12.33 10.66 -11.24
C ALA A 10 11.51 10.19 -10.01
N ALA A 11 11.08 11.12 -9.16
CA ALA A 11 10.29 10.82 -7.96
C ALA A 11 8.86 10.34 -8.30
N GLY A 12 8.23 10.94 -9.33
CA GLY A 12 6.97 10.47 -9.88
C GLY A 12 7.08 9.05 -10.45
N TRP A 13 8.13 8.78 -11.24
CA TRP A 13 8.39 7.44 -11.76
C TRP A 13 8.63 6.42 -10.65
N ALA A 14 9.45 6.76 -9.65
CA ALA A 14 9.70 5.89 -8.50
C ALA A 14 8.40 5.57 -7.74
N THR A 15 7.52 6.55 -7.57
CA THR A 15 6.21 6.36 -6.92
C THR A 15 5.31 5.44 -7.72
N LEU A 16 5.29 5.59 -9.06
CA LEU A 16 4.53 4.71 -9.94
C LEU A 16 5.05 3.27 -9.90
N VAL A 17 6.37 3.09 -9.96
CA VAL A 17 7.00 1.76 -9.85
C VAL A 17 6.66 1.11 -8.51
N LEU A 18 6.76 1.86 -7.41
CA LEU A 18 6.39 1.38 -6.09
C LEU A 18 4.90 0.97 -6.03
N ALA A 19 4.01 1.77 -6.62
CA ALA A 19 2.59 1.45 -6.69
C ALA A 19 2.34 0.14 -7.46
N VAL A 20 3.02 -0.08 -8.58
CA VAL A 20 2.95 -1.33 -9.36
C VAL A 20 3.47 -2.52 -8.53
N ILE A 21 4.60 -2.38 -7.85
CA ILE A 21 5.15 -3.43 -6.98
C ILE A 21 4.12 -3.79 -5.88
N ILE A 22 3.52 -2.80 -5.24
CA ILE A 22 2.50 -3.00 -4.20
C ILE A 22 1.30 -3.78 -4.75
N ILE A 23 0.82 -3.46 -5.96
CA ILE A 23 -0.27 -4.21 -6.62
C ILE A 23 0.15 -5.67 -6.86
N LEU A 24 1.35 -5.87 -7.42
CA LEU A 24 1.87 -7.20 -7.74
C LEU A 24 2.12 -8.06 -6.49
N LEU A 25 2.37 -7.45 -5.33
CA LEU A 25 2.48 -8.15 -4.06
C LEU A 25 1.10 -8.45 -3.45
N GLY A 26 0.15 -7.53 -3.55
CA GLY A 26 -1.20 -7.72 -3.01
C GLY A 26 -2.02 -8.77 -3.74
N LEU A 27 -1.93 -8.85 -5.08
CA LEU A 27 -2.75 -9.77 -5.88
C LEU A 27 -2.53 -11.26 -5.52
N PRO A 28 -1.28 -11.77 -5.45
CA PRO A 28 -1.03 -13.13 -4.98
C PRO A 28 -1.50 -13.36 -3.54
N LEU A 29 -1.36 -12.36 -2.65
CA LEU A 29 -1.86 -12.44 -1.27
C LEU A 29 -3.37 -12.65 -1.21
N VAL A 30 -4.14 -11.99 -2.08
CA VAL A 30 -5.59 -12.22 -2.18
C VAL A 30 -5.88 -13.63 -2.69
N TYR A 31 -5.24 -14.03 -3.79
CA TYR A 31 -5.51 -15.33 -4.42
C TYR A 31 -5.12 -16.50 -3.51
N MET A 32 -3.87 -16.54 -3.07
CA MET A 32 -3.35 -17.60 -2.19
C MET A 32 -3.97 -17.51 -0.79
N GLY A 33 -4.31 -16.30 -0.31
CA GLY A 33 -5.02 -16.12 0.95
C GLY A 33 -6.44 -16.67 0.89
N ALA A 34 -7.13 -16.55 -0.24
CA ALA A 34 -8.49 -17.08 -0.41
C ALA A 34 -8.46 -18.61 -0.43
N GLU A 35 -7.48 -19.20 -1.13
CA GLU A 35 -7.24 -20.64 -1.10
C GLU A 35 -6.92 -21.12 0.33
N LEU A 36 -6.03 -20.43 1.04
CA LEU A 36 -5.67 -20.76 2.42
C LEU A 36 -6.87 -20.65 3.38
N ALA A 37 -7.72 -19.63 3.21
CA ALA A 37 -8.93 -19.46 4.00
C ALA A 37 -9.94 -20.60 3.76
N ALA A 38 -10.06 -21.08 2.52
CA ALA A 38 -10.91 -22.23 2.19
C ALA A 38 -10.43 -23.53 2.86
N LEU A 39 -9.12 -23.63 3.12
CA LEU A 39 -8.50 -24.75 3.86
C LEU A 39 -8.58 -24.59 5.39
N GLY A 40 -9.27 -23.57 5.90
CA GLY A 40 -9.40 -23.28 7.34
C GLY A 40 -8.26 -22.45 7.93
N GLY A 41 -7.41 -21.86 7.10
CA GLY A 41 -6.39 -20.92 7.52
C GLY A 41 -6.91 -19.51 7.80
N SER A 42 -6.00 -18.56 8.02
CA SER A 42 -6.37 -17.20 8.43
C SER A 42 -6.93 -16.36 7.28
N TRP A 43 -8.15 -15.84 7.46
CA TRP A 43 -8.80 -14.84 6.60
C TRP A 43 -8.04 -13.51 6.49
N TYR A 44 -7.08 -13.26 7.40
CA TYR A 44 -6.21 -12.10 7.43
C TYR A 44 -5.54 -11.80 6.07
N TYR A 45 -5.03 -12.82 5.38
CA TYR A 45 -4.28 -12.64 4.14
C TYR A 45 -5.12 -12.07 3.00
N VAL A 46 -6.40 -12.45 2.95
CA VAL A 46 -7.34 -11.92 1.94
C VAL A 46 -7.60 -10.44 2.18
N ILE A 47 -7.91 -10.07 3.42
CA ILE A 47 -8.20 -8.68 3.77
C ILE A 47 -6.98 -7.79 3.58
N CYS A 48 -5.82 -8.25 4.07
CA CYS A 48 -4.57 -7.51 3.92
C CYS A 48 -4.18 -7.41 2.43
N GLY A 49 -4.30 -8.48 1.66
CA GLY A 49 -4.07 -8.49 0.22
C GLY A 49 -4.95 -7.47 -0.51
N LEU A 50 -6.26 -7.42 -0.20
CA LEU A 50 -7.18 -6.46 -0.82
C LEU A 50 -6.81 -5.02 -0.47
N ALA A 51 -6.52 -4.74 0.81
CA ALA A 51 -6.11 -3.41 1.25
C ALA A 51 -4.80 -2.97 0.56
N VAL A 52 -3.82 -3.86 0.47
CA VAL A 52 -2.53 -3.61 -0.19
C VAL A 52 -2.72 -3.39 -1.69
N THR A 53 -3.47 -4.23 -2.39
CA THR A 53 -3.77 -4.02 -3.82
C THR A 53 -4.47 -2.69 -4.06
N LEU A 54 -5.50 -2.37 -3.28
CA LEU A 54 -6.23 -1.11 -3.39
C LEU A 54 -5.33 0.10 -3.10
N SER A 55 -4.42 -0.02 -2.13
CA SER A 55 -3.45 1.02 -1.80
C SER A 55 -2.55 1.36 -2.99
N GLY A 56 -2.01 0.35 -3.67
CA GLY A 56 -1.20 0.52 -4.87
C GLY A 56 -1.99 1.13 -6.03
N VAL A 57 -3.25 0.72 -6.23
CA VAL A 57 -4.12 1.34 -7.25
C VAL A 57 -4.33 2.82 -6.95
N LEU A 58 -4.66 3.18 -5.71
CA LEU A 58 -4.85 4.58 -5.31
C LEU A 58 -3.57 5.41 -5.45
N MET A 59 -2.41 4.83 -5.15
CA MET A 59 -1.11 5.48 -5.36
C MET A 59 -0.81 5.70 -6.84
N ALA A 60 -1.12 4.73 -7.71
CA ALA A 60 -0.98 4.88 -9.17
C ALA A 60 -1.92 5.96 -9.75
N LEU A 61 -3.06 6.18 -9.10
CA LEU A 61 -3.98 7.30 -9.38
C LEU A 61 -3.53 8.63 -8.74
N GLY A 62 -2.38 8.66 -8.06
CA GLY A 62 -1.83 9.87 -7.46
C GLY A 62 -2.54 10.35 -6.19
N ARG A 63 -3.23 9.47 -5.46
CA ARG A 63 -4.02 9.83 -4.27
C ARG A 63 -3.26 9.50 -2.98
N VAL A 64 -3.21 10.45 -2.04
CA VAL A 64 -2.58 10.24 -0.71
C VAL A 64 -3.31 9.17 0.08
N ALA A 65 -4.61 8.99 -0.16
CA ALA A 65 -5.41 7.91 0.43
C ALA A 65 -4.80 6.51 0.21
N GLY A 66 -4.11 6.28 -0.92
CA GLY A 66 -3.42 5.02 -1.18
C GLY A 66 -2.27 4.78 -0.20
N ALA A 67 -1.41 5.77 0.01
CA ALA A 67 -0.33 5.67 0.98
C ALA A 67 -0.84 5.44 2.40
N LEU A 68 -1.90 6.15 2.81
CA LEU A 68 -2.51 5.98 4.13
C LEU A 68 -3.10 4.59 4.32
N LEU A 69 -3.75 4.04 3.29
CA LEU A 69 -4.31 2.70 3.32
C LEU A 69 -3.21 1.63 3.47
N TYR A 70 -2.09 1.78 2.76
CA TYR A 70 -0.95 0.87 2.93
C TYR A 70 -0.41 0.90 4.36
N LEU A 71 -0.24 2.09 4.93
CA LEU A 71 0.26 2.26 6.30
C LEU A 71 -0.70 1.67 7.34
N ALA A 72 -2.00 1.84 7.15
CA ALA A 72 -3.02 1.21 7.98
C ALA A 72 -2.96 -0.33 7.88
N ALA A 73 -2.81 -0.87 6.68
CA ALA A 73 -2.65 -2.32 6.46
C ALA A 73 -1.37 -2.85 7.12
N CYS A 74 -0.26 -2.11 7.04
CA CYS A 74 0.99 -2.46 7.72
C CYS A 74 0.83 -2.42 9.25
N ALA A 75 0.17 -1.41 9.82
CA ALA A 75 -0.10 -1.35 11.25
C ALA A 75 -1.00 -2.52 11.70
N PHE A 76 -2.02 -2.84 10.92
CA PHE A 76 -2.85 -4.02 11.15
C PHE A 76 -2.06 -5.33 11.08
N THR A 77 -1.09 -5.43 10.16
CA THR A 77 -0.14 -6.56 10.07
C THR A 77 0.65 -6.74 11.36
N TRP A 78 1.13 -5.63 11.94
CA TRP A 78 1.83 -5.67 13.22
C TRP A 78 0.95 -6.16 14.36
N LEU A 79 -0.28 -5.62 14.47
CA LEU A 79 -1.24 -6.05 15.49
C LEU A 79 -1.58 -7.54 15.36
N TRP A 80 -1.83 -8.00 14.13
CA TRP A 80 -2.12 -9.40 13.85
C TRP A 80 -0.91 -10.30 14.16
N ALA A 81 0.30 -9.92 13.74
CA ALA A 81 1.49 -10.72 13.99
C ALA A 81 1.81 -10.82 15.48
N LEU A 82 1.67 -9.72 16.23
CA LEU A 82 1.84 -9.72 17.68
C LEU A 82 0.79 -10.58 18.39
N TRP A 83 -0.44 -10.64 17.86
CA TRP A 83 -1.47 -11.52 18.40
C TRP A 83 -1.17 -13.00 18.14
N GLU A 84 -0.65 -13.33 16.95
CA GLU A 84 -0.40 -14.72 16.54
C GLU A 84 0.84 -15.33 17.19
N VAL A 85 1.96 -14.60 17.23
CA VAL A 85 3.26 -15.11 17.69
C VAL A 85 3.80 -14.41 18.93
N GLY A 86 3.10 -13.41 19.46
CA GLY A 86 3.57 -12.64 20.60
C GLY A 86 4.83 -11.83 20.28
N LEU A 87 5.76 -11.76 21.24
CA LEU A 87 7.05 -11.07 21.12
C LEU A 87 8.18 -12.00 20.65
N ASP A 88 7.85 -13.11 19.98
CA ASP A 88 8.86 -13.94 19.34
C ASP A 88 9.44 -13.22 18.11
N GLY A 89 10.66 -12.70 18.25
CA GLY A 89 11.35 -11.97 17.19
C GLY A 89 11.53 -12.80 15.91
N TRP A 90 11.69 -14.11 16.01
CA TRP A 90 11.85 -15.00 14.86
C TRP A 90 10.53 -15.24 14.13
N GLY A 91 9.42 -15.35 14.86
CA GLY A 91 8.08 -15.36 14.29
C GLY A 91 7.69 -14.00 13.68
N LEU A 92 8.03 -12.90 14.33
CA LEU A 92 7.66 -11.56 13.88
C LEU A 92 8.38 -11.15 12.60
N LEU A 93 9.71 -11.34 12.55
CA LEU A 93 10.56 -10.86 11.46
C LEU A 93 10.02 -11.18 10.06
N PRO A 94 9.71 -12.44 9.68
CA PRO A 94 9.21 -12.76 8.33
C PRO A 94 7.82 -12.17 8.04
N ARG A 95 7.02 -11.85 9.07
CA ARG A 95 5.66 -11.31 8.90
C ARG A 95 5.68 -9.80 8.70
N VAL A 96 6.49 -9.08 9.46
CA VAL A 96 6.42 -7.60 9.53
C VAL A 96 7.54 -6.90 8.78
N PHE A 97 8.68 -7.56 8.51
CA PHE A 97 9.85 -6.91 7.92
C PHE A 97 9.57 -6.39 6.51
N GLY A 98 9.08 -7.25 5.61
CA GLY A 98 8.73 -6.88 4.24
C GLY A 98 7.72 -5.73 4.17
N PRO A 99 6.55 -5.84 4.84
CA PRO A 99 5.57 -4.76 4.90
C PRO A 99 6.14 -3.45 5.47
N SER A 100 6.98 -3.53 6.50
CA SER A 100 7.56 -2.33 7.12
C SER A 100 8.57 -1.63 6.20
N LEU A 101 9.38 -2.38 5.43
CA LEU A 101 10.30 -1.80 4.45
C LEU A 101 9.55 -1.04 3.36
N ILE A 102 8.47 -1.63 2.84
CA ILE A 102 7.62 -0.97 1.84
C ILE A 102 6.90 0.23 2.47
N ALA A 103 6.47 0.16 3.74
CA ALA A 103 5.85 1.29 4.44
C ALA A 103 6.78 2.51 4.50
N ILE A 104 8.09 2.29 4.72
CA ILE A 104 9.08 3.37 4.66
C ILE A 104 9.14 3.97 3.26
N ALA A 105 9.20 3.15 2.20
CA ALA A 105 9.19 3.64 0.82
C ALA A 105 7.90 4.44 0.50
N VAL A 106 6.74 3.96 0.98
CA VAL A 106 5.45 4.64 0.84
C VAL A 106 5.45 6.00 1.53
N LEU A 107 6.02 6.11 2.73
CA LEU A 107 6.17 7.38 3.46
C LEU A 107 7.03 8.37 2.66
N LEU A 108 8.12 7.91 2.06
CA LEU A 108 9.00 8.76 1.24
C LEU A 108 8.29 9.27 -0.03
N CYS A 109 7.30 8.54 -0.54
CA CYS A 109 6.48 8.96 -1.68
C CYS A 109 5.34 9.93 -1.32
N MET A 110 5.02 10.15 -0.03
CA MET A 110 3.96 11.07 0.39
C MET A 110 4.02 12.48 -0.23
N PRO A 111 5.17 13.20 -0.26
CA PRO A 111 5.21 14.54 -0.84
C PRO A 111 4.86 14.54 -2.33
N VAL A 112 5.24 13.49 -3.07
CA VAL A 112 4.91 13.34 -4.50
C VAL A 112 3.41 13.13 -4.67
N LEU A 113 2.81 12.25 -3.87
CA LEU A 113 1.36 12.00 -3.90
C LEU A 113 0.56 13.25 -3.54
N LYS A 114 0.99 14.02 -2.53
CA LYS A 114 0.33 15.29 -2.16
C LYS A 114 0.34 16.31 -3.32
N ARG A 115 1.46 16.43 -4.04
CA ARG A 115 1.56 17.30 -5.23
C ARG A 115 0.66 16.80 -6.36
N ALA A 116 0.65 15.49 -6.62
CA ALA A 116 -0.19 14.89 -7.65
C ALA A 116 -1.69 15.09 -7.36
N GLU A 117 -2.13 14.91 -6.11
CA GLU A 117 -3.52 15.10 -5.70
C GLU A 117 -3.95 16.58 -5.75
N ALA A 118 -3.07 17.51 -5.38
CA ALA A 118 -3.31 18.95 -5.51
C ALA A 118 -3.48 19.39 -6.97
N ALA A 119 -2.68 18.82 -7.89
CA ALA A 119 -2.80 19.09 -9.32
C ALA A 119 -4.14 18.62 -9.93
N HIS A 120 -4.80 17.64 -9.32
CA HIS A 120 -6.13 17.17 -9.72
C HIS A 120 -7.28 17.98 -9.11
N SER A 121 -7.03 18.80 -8.08
CA SER A 121 -8.06 19.59 -7.41
C SER A 121 -8.29 20.95 -8.10
N PRO A 122 -9.45 21.19 -8.74
CA PRO A 122 -9.69 22.40 -9.55
C PRO A 122 -9.80 23.71 -8.74
N SER A 123 -9.82 23.64 -7.40
CA SER A 123 -9.99 24.82 -6.53
C SER A 123 -8.77 25.75 -6.48
N ALA A 124 -7.56 25.28 -6.79
CA ALA A 124 -6.35 26.09 -6.74
C ALA A 124 -6.22 27.10 -7.91
N ARG A 125 -7.00 26.93 -8.97
CA ARG A 125 -6.92 27.78 -10.18
C ARG A 125 -7.68 29.10 -10.07
N LYS A 126 -8.45 29.31 -9.00
CA LYS A 126 -9.37 30.47 -8.87
C LYS A 126 -8.81 31.65 -8.06
N VAL A 127 -7.58 31.57 -7.55
CA VAL A 127 -6.99 32.58 -6.64
C VAL A 127 -5.66 33.14 -7.16
N ALA A 128 -5.29 32.84 -8.42
CA ALA A 128 -4.10 33.37 -9.08
C ALA A 128 -4.49 34.29 -10.25
#